data_AF-A0A839H9F1-F1
#
_entry.id   AF-A0A839H9F1-F1
#
_cell.length_a   1.000
_cell.length_b   1.000
_cell.length_c   1.000
_cell.angle_alpha   90.00
_cell.angle_beta   90.00
_cell.angle_gamma   90.00
#
_symmetry.space_group_name_H-M   'P 1'
#
loop_
_entity.id
_entity.type
_entity.pdbx_description
1 polymer ?
#
loop_
_entity_poly.entity_id
_entity_poly.type
_entity_poly.pdbx_seq_one_letter_code
_entity_poly.pdbx_strand_id
1 'polypeptide(L)' 'AIATLNKNQSYVINSTQFEFSNGPLEGINRRIKTLKRSCYGFANQQFFFLRIDCLFA' A
#
# COMPACT_ATOMS: atom_id res chain seq x y z
N ALA A 1 -15.08 14.79 6.15
CA ALA A 1 -13.72 14.93 6.71
C ALA A 1 -13.70 14.71 8.23
N ILE A 2 -14.44 15.50 9.02
CA ILE A 2 -14.43 15.43 10.50
C ILE A 2 -14.91 14.07 11.04
N ALA A 3 -15.96 13.48 10.46
CA ALA A 3 -16.47 12.17 10.90
C ALA A 3 -15.45 11.02 10.73
N THR A 4 -14.67 11.03 9.64
CA THR A 4 -13.61 10.03 9.39
C THR A 4 -12.44 10.21 10.35
N LEU A 5 -12.07 11.46 10.66
CA LEU A 5 -11.04 11.76 11.66
C LEU A 5 -11.46 11.26 13.05
N ASN A 6 -12.67 11.58 13.49
CA ASN A 6 -13.20 11.16 14.79
C ASN A 6 -13.26 9.63 14.91
N LYS A 7 -13.66 8.94 13.83
CA LYS A 7 -13.65 7.46 13.80
C LYS A 7 -12.24 6.87 13.91
N ASN A 8 -11.24 7.56 13.37
CA ASN A 8 -9.87 7.04 13.26
C ASN A 8 -8.90 7.68 14.28
N GLN A 9 -9.39 8.46 15.24
CA GLN A 9 -8.59 9.24 16.19
C GLN A 9 -7.63 8.36 17.01
N SER A 10 -8.06 7.17 17.41
CA SER A 10 -7.24 6.21 18.15
C SER A 10 -5.98 5.79 17.38
N TYR A 11 -6.10 5.59 16.07
CA TYR A 11 -4.95 5.24 15.22
C TYR A 11 -3.96 6.39 15.08
N VAL A 12 -4.45 7.63 15.07
CA VAL A 12 -3.59 8.82 15.03
C VAL A 12 -2.79 8.93 16.32
N ILE A 13 -3.44 8.76 17.48
CA ILE A 13 -2.74 8.75 18.78
C ILE A 13 -1.72 7.61 18.86
N ASN A 14 -2.07 6.41 18.40
CA ASN A 14 -1.13 5.29 18.40
C ASN A 14 0.07 5.55 17.47
N SER A 15 -0.13 6.24 16.35
CA SER A 15 0.97 6.57 15.43
C SER A 15 1.99 7.55 16.01
N THR A 16 1.63 8.33 17.03
CA THR A 16 2.58 9.23 17.73
C THR A 16 3.23 8.57 18.94
N GLN A 17 2.59 7.55 19.52
CA GLN A 17 3.09 6.86 20.71
C GLN A 17 4.06 5.73 20.39
N PHE A 18 3.91 5.08 19.23
CA PHE A 18 4.74 3.95 18.84
C PHE A 18 5.61 4.29 17.63
N GLU A 19 6.80 3.67 17.55
CA GLU A 19 7.72 3.81 16.42
C GLU A 19 7.27 3.05 15.16
N PHE A 20 6.12 2.37 15.21
CA PHE A 20 5.59 1.63 14.07
C PHE A 20 5.16 2.58 12.95
N SER A 21 5.85 2.50 11.83
CA SER A 21 5.54 3.28 10.64
C SER A 21 4.75 2.46 9.63
N ASN A 22 3.69 3.06 9.08
CA ASN A 22 3.03 2.54 7.87
C ASN A 22 3.83 2.83 6.60
N GLY A 23 4.94 3.57 6.67
CA GLY A 23 5.77 3.97 5.54
C GLY A 23 6.23 2.80 4.66
N PRO A 24 6.79 1.71 5.21
CA PRO A 24 7.16 0.53 4.41
C PRO A 24 5.97 -0.10 3.68
N LEU A 25 4.83 -0.24 4.36
CA LEU A 25 3.59 -0.78 3.78
C LEU A 25 3.07 0.11 2.64
N GLU A 26 3.05 1.43 2.84
CA GLU A 26 2.69 2.41 1.82
C GLU A 26 3.66 2.40 0.64
N GLY A 27 4.96 2.20 0.90
CA GLY A 27 5.99 2.04 -0.11
C GLY A 27 5.73 0.83 -1.01
N ILE A 28 5.46 -0.34 -0.42
CA ILE A 28 5.07 -1.56 -1.14
C ILE A 28 3.84 -1.30 -2.01
N ASN A 29 2.79 -0.70 -1.42
CA ASN A 29 1.56 -0.37 -2.13
C ASN A 29 1.79 0.59 -3.31
N ARG A 30 2.69 1.56 -3.15
CA ARG A 30 3.06 2.49 -4.22
C ARG A 30 3.80 1.79 -5.35
N ARG A 31 4.74 0.89 -5.06
CA ARG A 31 5.46 0.09 -6.07
C ARG A 31 4.48 -0.76 -6.90
N ILE A 32 3.52 -1.43 -6.25
CA ILE A 32 2.48 -2.22 -6.93
C ILE A 32 1.57 -1.33 -7.81
N LYS A 33 1.14 -0.17 -7.31
CA LYS A 33 0.32 0.79 -8.08
C LYS A 33 1.07 1.31 -9.31
N THR A 34 2.37 1.58 -9.19
CA THR A 34 3.23 1.99 -10.31
C THR A 34 3.34 0.87 -11.34
N LEU A 35 3.58 -0.37 -10.92
CA LEU A 35 3.62 -1.54 -11.80
C LEU A 35 2.30 -1.69 -12.59
N LYS A 36 1.16 -1.55 -11.90
CA LYS A 36 -0.17 -1.59 -12.53
C LYS A 36 -0.38 -0.47 -13.55
N ARG A 37 0.14 0.74 -13.30
CA ARG A 37 0.03 1.87 -14.24
C ARG A 37 0.95 1.73 -15.45
N SER A 38 2.14 1.17 -15.26
CA SER A 38 3.11 0.97 -16.34
C SER A 38 2.77 -0.17 -17.29
N CYS A 39 1.99 -1.15 -16.82
CA CYS A 39 1.64 -2.33 -17.63
C CYS A 39 0.22 -2.18 -18.17
N TYR A 40 0.08 -2.08 -19.49
CA TYR A 40 -1.22 -2.11 -20.16
C TYR A 40 -1.65 -3.56 -20.39
N GLY A 41 -2.73 -3.99 -19.73
CA GLY A 41 -3.38 -5.28 -19.99
C GLY A 41 -2.66 -6.50 -19.45
N PHE A 42 -2.78 -6.78 -18.15
CA PHE A 42 -2.57 -8.13 -17.64
C PHE A 42 -3.77 -8.99 -18.00
N ALA A 43 -3.68 -9.78 -19.07
CA ALA A 43 -4.76 -10.68 -19.48
C ALA A 43 -5.03 -11.78 -18.43
N ASN A 44 -4.00 -12.14 -17.65
CA ASN A 44 -4.08 -13.11 -16.58
C ASN A 44 -3.51 -12.52 -15.29
N GLN A 45 -4.32 -12.56 -14.23
CA GLN A 45 -3.97 -12.08 -12.90
C GLN A 45 -2.75 -12.79 -12.31
N GLN A 46 -2.50 -14.06 -12.69
CA GLN A 46 -1.32 -14.81 -12.25
C GLN A 46 -0.02 -14.15 -12.72
N PHE A 47 0.02 -13.61 -13.95
CA PHE A 47 1.19 -12.87 -14.43
C PHE A 47 1.40 -11.54 -13.71
N PHE A 48 0.32 -10.94 -13.18
CA PHE A 48 0.44 -9.76 -12.34
C PHE A 48 1.11 -10.09 -11.01
N PHE A 49 0.71 -11.17 -10.34
CA PHE A 49 1.35 -11.62 -9.10
C PHE A 49 2.80 -12.03 -9.30
N LEU A 50 3.12 -12.79 -10.37
CA LEU A 50 4.50 -13.13 -10.70
C LEU A 50 5.39 -11.88 -10.91
N ARG A 51 4.85 -10.82 -11.50
CA ARG A 51 5.57 -9.54 -11.63
C ARG A 51 5.73 -8.81 -10.30
N ILE A 52 4.75 -8.91 -9.40
CA ILE A 52 4.88 -8.39 -8.03
C ILE A 52 5.99 -9.15 -7.30
N ASP A 53 6.02 -10.48 -7.39
CA ASP A 53 7.06 -11.30 -6.76
C ASP A 53 8.46 -10.90 -7.28
N CYS A 54 8.59 -10.72 -8.60
CA CYS A 54 9.83 -10.25 -9.23
C CYS A 54 10.23 -8.80 -8.82
N LEU A 55 9.30 -7.98 -8.33
CA LEU A 55 9.58 -6.63 -7.83
C LEU A 55 10.18 -6.65 -6.41
N PHE A 56 9.93 -7.71 -5.65
CA PHE A 56 10.37 -7.88 -4.26
C PHE A 56 11.42 -8.98 -4.07
N ALA A 57 11.71 -9.77 -5.11
CA ALA A 57 12.90 -10.61 -5.21
C ALA A 57 14.17 -9.76 -5.33
#